data_AF-A0A2S0JNA2-F1
#
_entry.id   AF-A0A2S0JNA2-F1
#
_cell.length_a   1.000
_cell.length_b   1.000
_cell.length_c   1.000
_cell.angle_alpha   90.00
_cell.angle_beta   90.00
_cell.angle_gamma   90.00
#
_symmetry.space_group_name_H-M   'P 1'
#
loop_
_entity.id
_entity.type
_entity.pdbx_description
1 polymer ?
#
loop_
_entity_poly.entity_id
_entity_poly.type
_entity_poly.pdbx_seq_one_letter_code
_entity_poly.pdbx_strand_id
1 'polypeptide(L)'
;MTPFYIHYIKDVKIDNKVTTRKADLKNAQEVKIVMGKFQKWISRGDYVLVFWSYSDLYLIMNQFLNRRFDLSWLKNYCDLQENFTAFINERNPISLKRAIDYVDLGFVGEQHNALNNAYNTARILNYLFDKSAHIKFDQNPFDKLICHLYKICKKCNETKYYLKFSKKNNNQYKNICLDCASEKNKLKKERRALRRIESVNLSE
;
A
#
# COMPACT_ATOMS: atom_id res chain seq x y z
N MET A 1 4.61 2.35 -18.94
CA MET A 1 3.77 2.20 -17.74
C MET A 1 4.69 1.93 -16.55
N THR A 2 4.85 2.92 -15.68
CA THR A 2 5.63 2.82 -14.44
C THR A 2 5.03 1.76 -13.52
N PRO A 3 5.84 0.93 -12.85
CA PRO A 3 5.32 -0.09 -11.96
C PRO A 3 4.73 0.60 -10.73
N PHE A 4 3.42 0.41 -10.51
CA PHE A 4 2.76 0.73 -9.26
C PHE A 4 3.64 0.23 -8.10
N TYR A 5 4.04 1.12 -7.20
CA TYR A 5 4.83 0.77 -6.03
C TYR A 5 3.96 -0.08 -5.10
N ILE A 6 4.11 -1.40 -5.21
CA ILE A 6 3.41 -2.33 -4.33
C ILE A 6 4.20 -2.45 -3.01
N HIS A 7 3.60 -2.00 -1.91
CA HIS A 7 4.19 -2.07 -0.58
C HIS A 7 3.69 -3.32 0.17
N TYR A 8 4.61 -4.13 0.70
CA TYR A 8 4.23 -5.22 1.60
C TYR A 8 3.84 -4.66 2.97
N ILE A 9 2.76 -5.18 3.56
CA ILE A 9 2.27 -4.81 4.91
C ILE A 9 3.42 -4.74 5.94
N LYS A 10 4.24 -5.79 6.04
CA LYS A 10 5.36 -5.82 7.00
C LYS A 10 6.50 -4.83 6.74
N ASP A 11 6.59 -4.28 5.53
CA ASP A 11 7.68 -3.38 5.10
C ASP A 11 7.25 -1.89 5.21
N VAL A 12 6.00 -1.62 5.62
CA VAL A 12 5.53 -0.27 5.92
C VAL A 12 6.21 0.22 7.18
N LYS A 13 7.19 1.11 7.01
CA LYS A 13 7.78 1.85 8.13
C LYS A 13 6.73 2.79 8.69
N ILE A 14 6.10 2.40 9.80
CA ILE A 14 5.27 3.32 10.58
C ILE A 14 6.20 4.20 11.41
N ASP A 15 6.08 5.50 11.24
CA ASP A 15 6.62 6.45 12.22
C ASP A 15 5.66 6.48 13.41
N ASN A 16 6.09 5.98 14.56
CA ASN A 16 5.29 5.93 15.80
C ASN A 16 5.22 7.29 16.50
N LYS A 17 5.67 8.37 15.85
CA LYS A 17 5.45 9.73 16.35
C LYS A 17 3.97 10.05 16.28
N VAL A 18 3.36 10.12 17.46
CA VAL A 18 2.02 10.63 17.71
C VAL A 18 2.11 11.62 18.86
N THR A 19 1.28 12.65 18.84
CA THR A 19 1.23 13.64 19.93
C THR A 19 0.25 13.24 21.04
N THR A 20 -0.54 12.18 20.82
CA THR A 20 -1.45 11.61 21.81
C THR A 20 -0.70 11.10 23.03
N ARG A 21 -1.04 11.61 24.21
CA ARG A 21 -0.45 11.20 25.50
C ARG A 21 -1.33 10.15 26.17
N LYS A 22 -0.75 9.39 27.12
CA LYS A 22 -1.51 8.40 27.92
C LYS A 22 -2.70 9.02 28.65
N ALA A 23 -2.59 10.27 29.10
CA ALA A 23 -3.67 10.98 29.76
C ALA A 23 -4.88 11.21 28.82
N ASP A 24 -4.61 11.49 27.54
CA ASP A 24 -5.65 11.70 26.53
C ASP A 24 -6.44 10.40 26.23
N LEU A 25 -5.85 9.24 26.58
CA LEU A 25 -6.46 7.92 26.41
C LEU A 25 -7.28 7.45 27.63
N LYS A 26 -7.22 8.16 28.77
CA LYS A 26 -7.82 7.69 30.04
C LYS A 26 -9.31 7.36 29.93
N ASN A 27 -10.03 8.13 29.11
CA ASN A 27 -11.47 7.99 28.86
C ASN A 27 -11.78 7.60 27.41
N ALA A 28 -10.77 7.16 26.65
CA ALA A 28 -10.97 6.77 25.26
C ALA A 28 -11.84 5.51 25.18
N GLN A 29 -12.80 5.53 24.26
CA GLN A 29 -13.64 4.36 24.01
C GLN A 29 -12.87 3.31 23.21
N GLU A 30 -13.29 2.05 23.34
CA GLU A 30 -12.72 0.99 22.53
C GLU A 30 -12.83 1.28 21.03
N VAL A 31 -11.79 0.90 20.29
CA VAL A 31 -11.75 1.08 18.83
C VAL A 31 -12.99 0.53 18.13
N LYS A 32 -13.57 -0.57 18.64
CA LYS A 32 -14.80 -1.15 18.09
C LYS A 32 -15.99 -0.21 18.17
N ILE A 33 -16.16 0.46 19.30
CA ILE A 33 -17.25 1.41 19.54
C ILE A 33 -17.04 2.65 18.66
N VAL A 34 -15.82 3.21 18.67
CA VAL A 34 -15.50 4.42 17.90
C VAL A 34 -15.68 4.19 16.39
N MET A 35 -15.22 3.04 15.89
CA MET A 35 -15.37 2.70 14.47
C MET A 35 -16.82 2.44 14.06
N GLY A 36 -17.63 1.82 14.92
CA GLY A 36 -19.07 1.69 14.67
C GLY A 36 -19.77 3.06 14.61
N LYS A 37 -19.36 4.03 15.44
CA LYS A 37 -19.86 5.41 15.36
C LYS A 37 -19.40 6.10 14.07
N PHE A 38 -18.14 5.95 13.69
CA PHE A 38 -17.59 6.51 12.46
C PHE A 38 -18.32 5.97 11.22
N GLN A 39 -18.51 4.66 11.12
CA GLN A 39 -19.25 4.02 10.02
C GLN A 39 -20.67 4.58 9.89
N LYS A 40 -21.41 4.67 11.01
CA LYS A 40 -22.76 5.28 11.04
C LYS A 40 -22.78 6.75 10.66
N TRP A 41 -21.68 7.46 10.87
CA TRP A 41 -21.56 8.88 10.51
C TRP A 41 -21.34 9.04 9.01
N ILE A 42 -20.36 8.34 8.44
CA ILE A 42 -20.04 8.42 7.01
C ILE A 42 -21.11 7.80 6.11
N SER A 43 -21.87 6.82 6.60
CA SER A 43 -22.92 6.15 5.83
C SER A 43 -24.20 6.99 5.63
N ARG A 44 -24.24 8.24 6.12
CA ARG A 44 -25.40 9.14 5.99
C ARG A 44 -25.49 9.81 4.63
N GLY A 45 -24.45 9.71 3.81
CA GLY A 45 -24.41 10.27 2.46
C GLY A 45 -23.27 9.67 1.65
N ASP A 46 -23.10 10.21 0.45
CA ASP A 46 -21.96 9.86 -0.39
C ASP A 46 -20.66 10.39 0.21
N TYR A 47 -19.62 9.57 0.15
CA TYR A 47 -18.32 9.92 0.72
C TYR A 47 -17.18 9.40 -0.14
N VAL A 48 -16.05 10.09 0.01
CA VAL A 48 -14.73 9.70 -0.49
C VAL A 48 -13.77 9.75 0.69
N LEU A 49 -12.93 8.73 0.81
CA LEU A 49 -11.92 8.61 1.84
C LEU A 49 -10.59 9.13 1.29
N VAL A 50 -10.18 10.33 1.71
CA VAL A 50 -8.91 10.93 1.30
C VAL A 50 -7.90 10.80 2.44
N PHE A 51 -6.85 10.04 2.20
CA PHE A 51 -5.79 9.80 3.17
C PHE A 51 -4.54 10.51 2.69
N TRP A 52 -3.66 10.93 3.61
CA TRP A 52 -2.41 11.51 3.16
C TRP A 52 -1.60 10.46 2.41
N SER A 53 -1.44 9.25 2.95
CA SER A 53 -0.73 8.18 2.25
C SER A 53 -1.28 6.78 2.57
N TYR A 54 -0.79 5.78 1.85
CA TYR A 54 -1.07 4.38 2.12
C TYR A 54 -0.71 3.90 3.54
N SER A 55 0.12 4.63 4.31
CA SER A 55 0.45 4.23 5.69
C SER A 55 -0.74 4.34 6.64
N ASP A 56 -1.64 5.30 6.41
CA ASP A 56 -2.87 5.44 7.20
C ASP A 56 -3.80 4.23 6.95
N LEU A 57 -3.90 3.81 5.69
CA LEU A 57 -4.65 2.63 5.29
C LEU A 57 -4.06 1.35 5.91
N TYR A 58 -2.73 1.25 5.94
CA TYR A 58 -2.02 0.17 6.62
C TYR A 58 -2.38 0.10 8.12
N LEU A 59 -2.37 1.24 8.81
CA LEU A 59 -2.70 1.29 10.24
C LEU A 59 -4.12 0.79 10.50
N ILE A 60 -5.08 1.22 9.68
CA ILE A 60 -6.46 0.71 9.75
C ILE A 60 -6.46 -0.80 9.50
N MET A 61 -5.86 -1.30 8.43
CA MET A 61 -5.92 -2.74 8.16
C MET A 61 -5.25 -3.59 9.23
N ASN A 62 -4.09 -3.17 9.74
CA ASN A 62 -3.38 -3.89 10.80
C ASN A 62 -4.19 -3.99 12.09
N GLN A 63 -4.93 -2.93 12.46
CA GLN A 63 -5.78 -2.97 13.65
C GLN A 63 -7.01 -3.86 13.47
N PHE A 64 -7.49 -4.04 12.23
CA PHE A 64 -8.80 -4.63 11.95
C PHE A 64 -8.73 -6.11 11.56
N LEU A 65 -7.63 -6.54 10.93
CA LEU A 65 -7.42 -7.93 10.51
C LEU A 65 -7.54 -8.93 11.66
N ASN A 66 -7.10 -8.56 12.87
CA ASN A 66 -7.16 -9.44 14.04
C ASN A 66 -8.50 -9.41 14.79
N ARG A 67 -9.43 -8.51 14.40
CA ARG A 67 -10.61 -8.16 15.20
C ARG A 67 -11.95 -8.39 14.48
N ARG A 68 -11.92 -9.00 13.27
CA ARG A 68 -13.11 -9.36 12.46
C ARG A 68 -14.07 -8.18 12.22
N PHE A 69 -13.54 -7.02 11.90
CA PHE A 69 -14.35 -5.86 11.57
C PHE A 69 -14.88 -5.90 10.14
N ASP A 70 -16.06 -5.32 9.94
CA ASP A 70 -16.56 -4.99 8.61
C ASP A 70 -15.69 -3.86 7.98
N LEU A 71 -15.24 -4.10 6.75
CA LEU A 71 -14.44 -3.19 5.93
C LEU A 71 -15.19 -2.73 4.68
N SER A 72 -16.47 -3.05 4.52
CA SER A 72 -17.30 -2.64 3.37
C SER A 72 -17.35 -1.12 3.17
N TRP A 73 -17.18 -0.36 4.24
CA TRP A 73 -17.12 1.10 4.25
C TRP A 73 -15.80 1.66 3.66
N LEU A 74 -14.75 0.84 3.57
CA LEU A 74 -13.45 1.24 3.03
C LEU A 74 -13.47 1.15 1.50
N LYS A 75 -14.16 2.12 0.88
CA LYS A 75 -14.33 2.29 -0.57
C LYS A 75 -14.16 3.77 -0.94
N ASN A 76 -14.15 4.09 -2.24
CA ASN A 76 -13.98 5.45 -2.74
C ASN A 76 -12.72 6.11 -2.15
N TYR A 77 -11.58 5.41 -2.24
CA TYR A 77 -10.35 5.77 -1.57
C TYR A 77 -9.42 6.59 -2.48
N CYS A 78 -8.72 7.55 -1.88
CA CYS A 78 -7.71 8.40 -2.51
C CYS A 78 -6.45 8.46 -1.64
N ASP A 79 -5.33 8.05 -2.22
CA ASP A 79 -3.98 8.32 -1.72
C ASP A 79 -3.52 9.69 -2.22
N LEU A 80 -3.67 10.72 -1.39
CA LEU A 80 -3.39 12.09 -1.82
C LEU A 80 -1.89 12.34 -2.04
N GLN A 81 -1.01 11.64 -1.32
CA GLN A 81 0.44 11.72 -1.50
C GLN A 81 0.83 11.25 -2.89
N GLU A 82 0.27 10.15 -3.39
CA GLU A 82 0.53 9.68 -4.76
C GLU A 82 0.09 10.73 -5.78
N ASN A 83 -1.14 11.24 -5.65
CA ASN A 83 -1.69 12.25 -6.55
C ASN A 83 -0.86 13.54 -6.53
N PHE A 84 -0.48 14.03 -5.34
CA PHE A 84 0.33 15.24 -5.19
C PHE A 84 1.76 15.05 -5.70
N THR A 85 2.39 13.91 -5.39
CA THR A 85 3.75 13.58 -5.88
C THR A 85 3.78 13.55 -7.41
N ALA A 86 2.75 12.96 -8.03
CA ALA A 86 2.60 12.96 -9.48
C ALA A 86 2.36 14.38 -10.04
N PHE A 87 1.52 15.17 -9.37
CA PHE A 87 1.22 16.55 -9.76
C PHE A 87 2.49 17.43 -9.83
N ILE A 88 3.40 17.29 -8.87
CA ILE A 88 4.68 18.04 -8.85
C ILE A 88 5.79 17.37 -9.67
N ASN A 89 5.48 16.30 -10.40
CA ASN A 89 6.42 15.51 -11.21
C ASN A 89 7.63 14.98 -10.42
N GLU A 90 7.43 14.64 -9.15
CA GLU A 90 8.46 14.03 -8.31
C GLU A 90 8.45 12.52 -8.44
N ARG A 91 9.63 11.91 -8.33
CA ARG A 91 9.77 10.43 -8.41
C ARG A 91 9.52 9.74 -7.08
N ASN A 92 9.82 10.42 -5.98
CA ASN A 92 9.78 9.85 -4.65
C ASN A 92 8.60 10.44 -3.86
N PRO A 93 7.91 9.63 -3.03
CA PRO A 93 6.82 10.13 -2.20
C PRO A 93 7.26 11.27 -1.28
N ILE A 94 6.51 12.36 -1.27
CA ILE A 94 6.78 13.55 -0.44
C ILE A 94 6.02 13.50 0.89
N SER A 95 6.58 14.02 1.97
CA SER A 95 5.87 14.10 3.26
C SER A 95 4.81 15.20 3.27
N LEU A 96 3.78 15.08 4.13
CA LEU A 96 2.71 16.09 4.25
C LEU A 96 3.29 17.48 4.55
N LYS A 97 4.26 17.56 5.47
CA LYS A 97 4.95 18.80 5.79
C LYS A 97 5.60 19.42 4.55
N ARG A 98 6.38 18.62 3.81
CA ARG A 98 7.07 19.10 2.60
C ARG A 98 6.08 19.51 1.51
N ALA A 99 4.94 18.84 1.39
CA ALA A 99 3.89 19.23 0.45
C ALA A 99 3.28 20.58 0.83
N ILE A 100 2.96 20.80 2.11
CA ILE A 100 2.44 22.08 2.62
C ILE A 100 3.46 23.21 2.43
N ASP A 101 4.74 22.94 2.70
CA ASP A 101 5.83 23.89 2.47
C ASP A 101 5.96 24.20 0.97
N TYR A 102 5.83 23.20 0.08
CA TYR A 102 5.93 23.37 -1.37
C TYR A 102 4.86 24.30 -1.95
N VAL A 103 3.67 24.31 -1.35
CA VAL A 103 2.54 25.17 -1.79
C VAL A 103 2.44 26.47 -0.98
N ASP A 104 3.45 26.79 -0.17
CA ASP A 104 3.54 28.01 0.65
C ASP A 104 2.33 28.24 1.58
N LEU A 105 1.70 27.16 2.05
CA LEU A 105 0.49 27.24 2.87
C LEU A 105 0.77 27.34 4.37
N GLY A 106 1.97 26.97 4.83
CA GLY A 106 2.31 26.86 6.25
C GLY A 106 1.55 25.74 6.97
N PHE A 107 2.22 24.95 7.81
CA PHE A 107 1.57 23.84 8.52
C PHE A 107 0.66 24.37 9.64
N VAL A 108 -0.62 24.00 9.62
CA VAL A 108 -1.58 24.42 10.65
C VAL A 108 -1.63 23.39 11.77
N GLY A 109 -1.40 23.85 13.00
CA GLY A 109 -1.38 23.01 14.20
C GLY A 109 -0.07 22.23 14.39
N GLU A 110 -0.11 21.25 15.28
CA GLU A 110 1.03 20.39 15.60
C GLU A 110 1.14 19.21 14.63
N GLN A 111 2.34 18.94 14.13
CA GLN A 111 2.62 17.74 13.34
C GLN A 111 2.41 16.48 14.18
N HIS A 112 2.08 15.37 13.53
CA HIS A 112 1.84 14.07 14.19
C HIS A 112 0.58 14.03 15.08
N ASN A 113 -0.26 15.08 15.03
CA ASN A 113 -1.63 15.03 15.50
C ASN A 113 -2.56 14.61 14.34
N ALA A 114 -3.39 13.59 14.55
CA ALA A 114 -4.23 13.01 13.50
C ALA A 114 -5.23 14.02 12.89
N LEU A 115 -5.84 14.88 13.73
CA LEU A 115 -6.80 15.88 13.26
C LEU A 115 -6.11 17.00 12.46
N ASN A 116 -4.98 17.50 12.94
CA ASN A 116 -4.20 18.52 12.23
C ASN A 116 -3.68 17.96 10.89
N ASN A 117 -3.24 16.70 10.86
CA ASN A 117 -2.82 16.04 9.62
C ASN A 117 -3.99 15.93 8.62
N ALA A 118 -5.18 15.54 9.08
CA ALA A 118 -6.38 15.48 8.23
C ALA A 118 -6.74 16.87 7.68
N TYR A 119 -6.67 17.91 8.52
CA TYR A 119 -6.93 19.29 8.10
C TYR A 119 -5.94 19.77 7.03
N ASN A 120 -4.63 19.57 7.24
CA ASN A 120 -3.63 19.96 6.24
C ASN A 120 -3.73 19.09 4.96
N THR A 121 -4.12 17.82 5.07
CA THR A 121 -4.41 16.96 3.90
C THR A 121 -5.56 17.55 3.07
N ALA A 122 -6.64 18.00 3.71
CA ALA A 122 -7.76 18.66 3.03
C ALA A 122 -7.34 19.98 2.36
N ARG A 123 -6.40 20.73 2.96
CA ARG A 123 -5.83 21.94 2.34
C ARG A 123 -5.04 21.65 1.07
N ILE A 124 -4.23 20.58 1.07
CA ILE A 124 -3.56 20.11 -0.15
C ILE A 124 -4.56 19.68 -1.21
N LEU A 125 -5.63 18.97 -0.81
CA LEU A 125 -6.69 18.58 -1.73
C LEU A 125 -7.35 19.80 -2.39
N ASN A 126 -7.68 20.82 -1.59
CA ASN A 126 -8.26 22.07 -2.11
C ASN A 126 -7.31 22.75 -3.09
N TYR A 127 -6.02 22.85 -2.75
CA TYR A 127 -5.01 23.38 -3.67
C TYR A 127 -4.97 22.62 -5.00
N LEU A 128 -5.02 21.28 -4.97
CA LEU A 128 -5.04 20.47 -6.18
C LEU A 128 -6.30 20.73 -7.03
N PHE A 129 -7.45 20.94 -6.40
CA PHE A 129 -8.67 21.35 -7.12
C PHE A 129 -8.53 22.73 -7.75
N ASP A 130 -7.98 23.71 -7.02
CA ASP A 130 -7.72 25.06 -7.56
C ASP A 130 -6.78 25.02 -8.76
N LYS A 131 -5.86 24.04 -8.80
CA LYS A 131 -4.96 23.79 -9.94
C LYS A 131 -5.56 22.88 -11.03
N SER A 132 -6.83 22.49 -10.90
CA SER A 132 -7.49 21.56 -11.82
C SER A 132 -6.70 20.27 -12.04
N ALA A 133 -6.00 19.80 -10.99
CA ALA A 133 -5.22 18.58 -11.05
C ALA A 133 -6.14 17.36 -11.23
N HIS A 134 -5.68 16.39 -12.01
CA HIS A 134 -6.39 15.12 -12.13
C HIS A 134 -6.13 14.26 -10.88
N ILE A 135 -7.19 13.96 -10.12
CA ILE A 135 -7.13 13.20 -8.87
C ILE A 135 -7.95 11.91 -8.99
N LYS A 136 -7.38 10.80 -8.52
CA LYS A 136 -8.05 9.48 -8.51
C LYS A 136 -8.74 9.25 -7.17
N PHE A 137 -10.07 9.16 -7.17
CA PHE A 137 -10.90 8.96 -5.96
C PHE A 137 -11.52 7.57 -5.85
N ASP A 138 -11.37 6.75 -6.87
CA ASP A 138 -11.92 5.41 -7.01
C ASP A 138 -10.84 4.32 -6.88
N GLN A 139 -9.69 4.66 -6.27
CA GLN A 139 -8.63 3.69 -6.07
C GLN A 139 -9.15 2.57 -5.16
N ASN A 140 -8.94 1.31 -5.57
CA ASN A 140 -9.24 0.20 -4.70
C ASN A 140 -8.22 0.18 -3.55
N PRO A 141 -8.63 0.39 -2.29
CA PRO A 141 -7.70 0.42 -1.16
C PRO A 141 -6.97 -0.93 -1.02
N PHE A 142 -7.58 -2.03 -1.44
CA PHE A 142 -6.98 -3.36 -1.35
C PHE A 142 -5.96 -3.66 -2.45
N ASP A 143 -5.93 -2.91 -3.56
CA ASP A 143 -4.93 -3.11 -4.62
C ASP A 143 -3.52 -2.74 -4.15
N LYS A 144 -3.42 -1.82 -3.17
CA LYS A 144 -2.15 -1.45 -2.54
C LYS A 144 -1.72 -2.41 -1.44
N LEU A 145 -2.65 -3.21 -0.90
CA LEU A 145 -2.38 -4.18 0.15
C LEU A 145 -2.34 -5.59 -0.42
N ILE A 146 -1.14 -6.04 -0.78
CA ILE A 146 -0.90 -7.47 -0.91
C ILE A 146 -1.15 -8.12 0.46
N CYS A 147 -2.26 -8.85 0.56
CA CYS A 147 -2.51 -9.78 1.66
C CYS A 147 -1.29 -10.71 1.80
N HIS A 148 -0.67 -10.82 2.99
CA HIS A 148 0.48 -11.71 3.23
C HIS A 148 0.26 -13.16 2.79
N LEU A 149 -1.01 -13.54 2.64
CA LEU A 149 -1.41 -14.86 2.18
C LEU A 149 -1.32 -15.03 0.67
N TYR A 150 -1.31 -13.98 -0.15
CA TYR A 150 -1.37 -14.10 -1.62
C TYR A 150 -0.34 -13.19 -2.31
N LYS A 151 0.22 -13.61 -3.45
CA LYS A 151 1.25 -12.90 -4.21
C LYS A 151 1.09 -13.17 -5.71
N ILE A 152 1.29 -12.14 -6.53
CA ILE A 152 1.27 -12.27 -8.00
C ILE A 152 2.61 -12.86 -8.48
N CYS A 153 2.55 -13.90 -9.30
CA CYS A 153 3.72 -14.52 -9.91
C CYS A 153 4.21 -13.69 -11.11
N LYS A 154 5.49 -13.27 -11.13
CA LYS A 154 6.06 -12.50 -12.25
C LYS A 154 6.13 -13.27 -13.58
N LYS A 155 6.01 -14.62 -13.56
CA LYS A 155 6.06 -15.45 -14.78
C LYS A 155 4.67 -15.70 -15.37
N CYS A 156 3.71 -16.16 -14.58
CA CYS A 156 2.35 -16.49 -15.08
C CYS A 156 1.31 -15.40 -14.83
N ASN A 157 1.66 -14.32 -14.11
CA ASN A 157 0.77 -13.21 -13.74
C ASN A 157 -0.47 -13.60 -12.91
N GLU A 158 -0.54 -14.82 -12.39
CA GLU A 158 -1.62 -15.26 -11.52
C GLU A 158 -1.36 -14.89 -10.04
N THR A 159 -2.44 -14.58 -9.32
CA THR A 159 -2.45 -14.45 -7.86
C THR A 159 -2.43 -15.82 -7.21
N LYS A 160 -1.39 -16.12 -6.41
CA LYS A 160 -1.23 -17.42 -5.73
C LYS A 160 -0.98 -17.27 -4.24
N TYR A 161 -1.32 -18.27 -3.45
CA TYR A 161 -1.00 -18.30 -2.02
C TYR A 161 0.53 -18.22 -1.78
N TYR A 162 1.00 -17.46 -0.79
CA TYR A 162 2.42 -17.14 -0.59
C TYR A 162 3.32 -18.36 -0.36
N LEU A 163 2.80 -19.46 0.20
CA LEU A 163 3.53 -20.73 0.34
C LEU A 163 3.79 -21.41 -1.01
N LYS A 164 3.14 -20.97 -2.10
CA LYS A 164 3.45 -21.38 -3.47
C LYS A 164 4.67 -20.66 -4.04
N PHE A 165 5.49 -20.01 -3.22
CA PHE A 165 6.75 -19.36 -3.60
C PHE A 165 7.90 -19.88 -2.72
N SER A 166 9.09 -20.02 -3.30
CA SER A 166 10.29 -20.38 -2.52
C SER A 166 10.86 -19.16 -1.79
N LYS A 167 11.52 -19.39 -0.65
CA LYS A 167 12.20 -18.33 0.11
C LYS A 167 13.61 -18.05 -0.44
N LYS A 168 14.08 -16.81 -0.25
CA LYS A 168 15.47 -16.37 -0.37
C LYS A 168 16.18 -16.52 0.98
N ASN A 169 17.51 -16.43 0.98
CA ASN A 169 18.34 -16.57 2.18
C ASN A 169 18.01 -15.51 3.27
N ASN A 170 17.51 -14.34 2.88
CA ASN A 170 17.04 -13.29 3.78
C ASN A 170 15.58 -13.50 4.26
N ASN A 171 15.06 -14.73 4.19
CA ASN A 171 13.70 -15.12 4.57
C ASN A 171 12.55 -14.45 3.77
N GLN A 172 12.85 -13.73 2.68
CA GLN A 172 11.84 -13.15 1.79
C GLN A 172 11.40 -14.15 0.71
N TYR A 173 10.12 -14.18 0.35
CA TYR A 173 9.61 -15.01 -0.74
C TYR A 173 10.04 -14.46 -2.11
N LYS A 174 10.49 -15.34 -3.02
CA LYS A 174 10.82 -15.03 -4.42
C LYS A 174 9.59 -14.51 -5.18
N ASN A 175 9.82 -13.94 -6.36
CA ASN A 175 8.76 -13.33 -7.18
C ASN A 175 8.20 -14.27 -8.26
N ILE A 176 8.62 -15.52 -8.26
CA ILE A 176 8.17 -16.56 -9.20
C ILE A 176 7.64 -17.73 -8.38
N CYS A 177 6.45 -18.24 -8.71
CA CYS A 177 5.86 -19.36 -8.00
C CYS A 177 6.63 -20.66 -8.21
N LEU A 178 6.40 -21.65 -7.35
CA LEU A 178 7.05 -22.96 -7.37
C LEU A 178 6.84 -23.68 -8.71
N ASP A 179 5.63 -23.65 -9.25
CA ASP A 179 5.28 -24.30 -10.53
C ASP A 179 6.14 -23.73 -11.68
N CYS A 180 6.11 -22.40 -11.80
CA CYS A 180 6.87 -21.65 -12.80
C CYS A 180 8.39 -21.85 -12.67
N ALA A 181 8.88 -22.00 -11.43
CA ALA A 181 10.29 -22.26 -11.15
C ALA A 181 10.68 -23.71 -11.49
N SER A 182 9.83 -24.68 -11.17
CA SER A 182 10.01 -26.10 -11.48
C SER A 182 10.10 -26.31 -12.99
N GLU A 183 9.14 -25.75 -13.72
CA GLU A 183 9.11 -25.79 -15.18
C GLU A 183 10.37 -25.19 -15.80
N LYS A 184 10.82 -24.02 -15.30
CA LYS A 184 12.08 -23.40 -15.73
C LYS A 184 13.29 -24.31 -15.49
N ASN A 185 13.32 -25.03 -14.37
CA ASN A 185 14.40 -25.95 -14.05
C ASN A 185 14.36 -27.21 -14.92
N LYS A 186 13.17 -27.75 -15.23
CA LYS A 186 12.98 -28.86 -16.15
C LYS A 186 13.51 -28.51 -17.55
N LEU A 187 13.09 -27.38 -18.10
CA LEU A 187 13.56 -26.86 -19.40
C LEU A 187 15.09 -26.66 -19.43
N LYS A 188 15.69 -26.21 -18.31
CA LYS A 188 17.15 -26.09 -18.21
C LYS A 188 17.86 -27.44 -18.22
N LYS A 189 17.31 -28.46 -17.58
CA LYS A 189 17.88 -29.82 -17.58
C LYS A 189 17.80 -30.43 -18.98
N GLU A 190 16.65 -30.32 -19.64
CA GLU A 190 16.44 -30.80 -21.01
C GLU A 190 17.41 -30.14 -21.98
N ARG A 191 17.56 -28.81 -21.93
CA ARG A 191 18.54 -28.08 -22.76
C ARG A 191 19.99 -28.51 -22.50
N ARG A 192 20.35 -28.87 -21.26
CA ARG A 192 21.70 -29.37 -20.94
C ARG A 192 21.91 -30.79 -21.46
N ALA A 193 20.89 -31.64 -21.39
CA ALA A 193 20.93 -33.00 -21.94
C ALA A 193 21.06 -32.97 -23.47
N LEU A 194 20.26 -32.14 -24.16
CA LEU A 194 20.35 -31.96 -25.60
C LEU A 194 21.76 -31.51 -26.03
N ARG A 195 22.32 -30.48 -25.38
CA ARG A 195 23.69 -30.02 -25.67
C ARG A 195 24.75 -31.09 -25.46
N ARG A 196 24.56 -31.99 -24.48
CA ARG A 196 25.48 -33.10 -24.24
C ARG A 196 25.39 -34.15 -25.35
N ILE A 197 24.17 -34.47 -25.79
CA ILE A 197 23.95 -35.39 -26.91
C ILE A 197 24.55 -34.80 -28.19
N GLU A 198 24.26 -33.53 -28.49
CA GLU A 198 24.84 -32.82 -29.65
C GLU A 198 26.37 -32.77 -29.59
N SER A 199 26.97 -32.55 -28.42
CA SER A 199 28.43 -32.54 -28.29
C SER A 199 29.08 -33.92 -28.48
N VAL A 200 28.37 -35.00 -28.16
CA VAL A 200 28.86 -36.37 -28.37
C VAL A 200 28.77 -36.75 -29.86
N ASN A 201 27.66 -36.40 -30.52
CA ASN A 201 27.45 -36.68 -31.94
C ASN A 201 28.34 -35.86 -32.90
N LEU A 202 28.98 -34.78 -32.43
CA LEU A 202 29.94 -33.97 -33.20
C LEU A 202 31.39 -34.48 -33.07
N SER A 203 31.63 -35.44 -32.18
CA SER A 203 32.96 -36.04 -31.90
C SER A 203 33.11 -37.47 -32.44
N GLU A 204 32.08 -38.00 -33.10
CA GLU A 204 32.10 -39.22 -33.93
C GLU A 204 32.16 -38.82 -35.41
#